data_AF-A0A8S3IFT6-F1
#
_entry.id   AF-A0A8S3IFT6-F1
#
_cell.length_a   1.000
_cell.length_b   1.000
_cell.length_c   1.000
_cell.angle_alpha   90.00
_cell.angle_beta   90.00
_cell.angle_gamma   90.00
#
_symmetry.space_group_name_H-M   'P 1'
#
loop_
_entity.id
_entity.type
_entity.pdbx_description
1 polymer ?
#
loop_
_entity_poly.entity_id
_entity_poly.type
_entity_poly.pdbx_seq_one_letter_code
_entity_poly.pdbx_strand_id
1 'polypeptide(L)'
;MLIQLKVPVIFVSNTCMLESDKAKQLSAVLGVTIHPEQVVLAQTPMKTLTDFHNKHVLISGQGSSEEIAKMIGFKSVTTVEKVCEAFPELDMVDHMNRVRLSEMIRTQGLVHDENFRPVDAIVLLGEPVQWERALQVITDLLLTDGNPAIVPSEFNIDHDHIPVIACNRDLVFKAAADLPRFGHGAFL
;
A
#
# COMPACT_ATOMS: atom_id res chain seq x y z
N MET A 1 22.44 17.46 22.80
CA MET A 1 22.67 16.74 24.07
C MET A 1 23.03 15.26 23.85
N LEU A 2 22.27 14.47 23.06
CA LEU A 2 22.60 13.05 22.79
C LEU A 2 23.83 12.82 21.91
N ILE A 3 24.16 13.71 20.96
CA ILE A 3 25.32 13.53 20.04
C ILE A 3 26.67 13.91 20.68
N GLN A 4 26.66 14.74 21.73
CA GLN A 4 27.88 15.07 22.49
C GLN A 4 28.37 13.90 23.34
N LEU A 5 27.46 13.01 23.71
CA LEU A 5 27.75 11.74 24.33
C LEU A 5 27.87 10.75 23.16
N LYS A 6 29.00 10.04 22.99
CA LYS A 6 29.23 9.11 21.86
C LYS A 6 28.35 7.84 21.94
N VAL A 7 27.05 8.02 22.07
CA VAL A 7 26.04 6.98 22.21
C VAL A 7 25.43 6.73 20.83
N PRO A 8 25.43 5.49 20.31
CA PRO A 8 24.73 5.16 19.08
C PRO A 8 23.22 5.43 19.21
N VAL A 9 22.63 6.12 18.23
CA VAL A 9 21.20 6.44 18.18
C VAL A 9 20.62 6.03 16.84
N ILE A 10 19.47 5.34 16.88
CA ILE A 10 18.62 5.03 15.74
C ILE A 10 17.24 5.63 16.00
N PHE A 11 16.61 6.16 14.95
CA PHE A 11 15.26 6.71 14.95
C PHE A 11 14.31 5.69 14.35
N VAL A 12 13.37 5.21 15.17
CA VAL A 12 12.35 4.25 14.74
C VAL A 12 10.99 4.93 14.67
N SER A 13 10.25 4.76 13.58
CA SER A 13 8.92 5.35 13.41
C SER A 13 8.02 4.49 12.53
N ASN A 14 6.74 4.37 12.89
CA ASN A 14 5.74 3.62 12.11
C ASN A 14 5.18 4.39 10.90
N THR A 15 5.76 5.55 10.56
CA THR A 15 5.41 6.26 9.33
C THR A 15 5.99 5.53 8.10
N CYS A 16 5.32 5.63 6.96
CA CYS A 16 5.80 5.09 5.70
C CYS A 16 6.14 6.22 4.73
N MET A 17 7.44 6.37 4.44
CA MET A 17 8.01 7.35 3.52
C MET A 17 9.45 6.96 3.18
N LEU A 18 10.16 7.71 2.32
CA LEU A 18 11.58 7.47 2.09
C LEU A 18 12.40 7.78 3.37
N GLU A 19 13.33 6.89 3.75
CA GLU A 19 14.20 7.10 4.91
C GLU A 19 15.03 8.38 4.77
N SER A 20 15.43 8.73 3.54
CA SER A 20 16.16 9.96 3.23
C SER A 20 15.37 11.23 3.56
N ASP A 21 14.08 11.24 3.25
CA ASP A 21 13.22 12.38 3.54
C ASP A 21 12.90 12.47 5.03
N LYS A 22 12.73 11.33 5.70
CA LYS A 22 12.56 11.34 7.16
C LYS A 22 13.82 11.82 7.87
N ALA A 23 15.00 11.39 7.43
CA ALA A 23 16.27 11.83 7.96
C ALA A 23 16.44 13.36 7.81
N LYS A 24 16.07 13.94 6.66
CA LYS A 24 16.05 15.40 6.46
C LYS A 24 15.07 16.09 7.41
N GLN A 25 13.85 15.58 7.56
CA GLN A 25 12.85 16.15 8.48
C GLN A 25 13.35 16.16 9.93
N LEU A 26 13.85 15.02 10.41
CA LEU A 26 14.39 14.91 11.76
C LEU A 26 15.61 15.82 11.96
N SER A 27 16.46 15.93 10.93
CA SER A 27 17.64 16.80 11.00
C SER A 27 17.25 18.27 11.18
N ALA A 28 16.23 18.72 10.43
CA ALA A 28 15.72 20.08 10.53
C ALA A 28 15.08 20.37 11.90
N VAL A 29 14.31 19.42 12.44
CA VAL A 29 13.64 19.58 13.74
C VAL A 29 14.63 19.58 14.91
N LEU A 30 15.65 18.71 14.85
CA LEU A 30 16.58 18.49 15.96
C LEU A 30 17.85 19.34 15.87
N GLY A 31 18.07 20.03 14.74
CA GLY A 31 19.24 20.89 14.52
C GLY A 31 20.55 20.11 14.41
N VAL A 32 20.50 18.84 13.99
CA VAL A 32 21.66 17.93 13.89
C VAL A 32 21.55 17.09 12.64
N THR A 33 22.68 16.72 12.02
CA THR A 33 22.65 15.84 10.84
C THR A 33 22.26 14.42 11.25
N ILE A 34 21.21 13.89 10.64
CA ILE A 34 20.77 12.50 10.76
C ILE A 34 20.89 11.87 9.38
N HIS A 35 21.57 10.72 9.32
CA HIS A 35 21.74 9.97 8.08
C HIS A 35 20.59 8.97 7.87
N PRO A 36 20.22 8.64 6.61
CA PRO A 36 19.14 7.69 6.31
C PRO A 36 19.34 6.32 6.98
N GLU A 37 20.58 5.87 7.14
CA GLU A 37 20.96 4.61 7.80
C GLU A 37 20.63 4.59 9.29
N GLN A 38 20.39 5.77 9.89
CA GLN A 38 19.96 5.90 11.28
C GLN A 38 18.44 5.90 11.41
N VAL A 39 17.69 5.74 10.33
CA VAL A 39 16.23 5.77 10.33
C VAL A 39 15.68 4.40 9.97
N VAL A 40 14.81 3.86 10.82
CA VAL A 40 14.03 2.65 10.56
C VAL A 40 12.56 3.06 10.53
N LEU A 41 11.94 2.86 9.37
CA LEU A 41 10.54 3.15 9.12
C LEU A 41 9.71 1.87 9.09
N ALA A 42 8.39 2.01 9.09
CA ALA A 42 7.46 0.88 9.08
C ALA A 42 7.79 -0.16 8.00
N GLN A 43 8.11 0.32 6.80
CA GLN A 43 8.40 -0.53 5.64
C GLN A 43 9.86 -1.01 5.56
N THR A 44 10.77 -0.47 6.38
CA THR A 44 12.21 -0.81 6.31
C THR A 44 12.48 -2.32 6.43
N PRO A 45 11.81 -3.08 7.33
CA PRO A 45 11.98 -4.54 7.41
C PRO A 45 11.58 -5.28 6.13
N MET A 46 10.71 -4.71 5.29
CA MET A 46 10.27 -5.37 4.05
C MET A 46 11.42 -5.58 3.05
N LYS A 47 12.53 -4.83 3.17
CA LYS A 47 13.74 -5.03 2.36
C LYS A 47 14.34 -6.45 2.48
N THR A 48 14.02 -7.17 3.55
CA THR A 48 14.47 -8.54 3.77
C THR A 48 13.50 -9.59 3.22
N LEU A 49 12.32 -9.21 2.71
CA LEU A 49 11.29 -10.10 2.16
C LEU A 49 11.60 -10.50 0.71
N THR A 50 12.81 -11.02 0.50
CA THR A 50 13.34 -11.33 -0.84
C THR A 50 12.50 -12.33 -1.63
N ASP A 51 11.75 -13.19 -0.94
CA ASP A 51 10.84 -14.18 -1.54
C ASP A 51 9.68 -13.52 -2.31
N PHE A 52 9.39 -12.25 -2.02
CA PHE A 52 8.34 -11.48 -2.68
C PHE A 52 8.86 -10.52 -3.75
N HIS A 53 10.17 -10.26 -3.81
CA HIS A 53 10.72 -9.22 -4.69
C HIS A 53 10.49 -9.48 -6.19
N ASN A 54 10.42 -10.75 -6.61
CA ASN A 54 10.15 -11.14 -8.00
C ASN A 54 8.67 -11.41 -8.29
N LYS A 55 7.81 -11.38 -7.27
CA LYS A 55 6.37 -11.61 -7.42
C LYS A 55 5.67 -10.36 -7.96
N HIS A 56 4.50 -10.54 -8.55
CA HIS A 56 3.61 -9.43 -8.89
C HIS A 56 2.84 -9.02 -7.63
N VAL A 57 3.16 -7.85 -7.08
CA VAL A 57 2.55 -7.38 -5.84
C VAL A 57 1.60 -6.21 -6.08
N LEU A 58 0.45 -6.25 -5.40
CA LEU A 58 -0.40 -5.07 -5.24
C LEU A 58 0.16 -4.23 -4.10
N ILE A 59 0.32 -2.93 -4.32
CA ILE A 59 0.70 -1.97 -3.29
C ILE A 59 -0.51 -1.07 -3.00
N SER A 60 -0.86 -0.96 -1.72
CA SER A 60 -1.84 0.00 -1.23
C SER A 60 -1.20 0.95 -0.21
N GLY A 61 -1.48 2.24 -0.32
CA GLY A 61 -0.91 3.26 0.53
C GLY A 61 -1.15 4.66 -0.03
N GLN A 62 -0.43 5.65 0.51
CA GLN A 62 -0.50 7.05 0.07
C GLN A 62 0.85 7.56 -0.44
N GLY A 63 0.81 8.65 -1.21
CA GLY A 63 2.00 9.35 -1.68
C GLY A 63 2.87 8.49 -2.60
N SER A 64 4.18 8.47 -2.35
CA SER A 64 5.18 7.79 -3.20
C SER A 64 5.22 6.26 -3.04
N SER A 65 4.06 5.60 -2.93
CA SER A 65 3.97 4.16 -2.64
C SER A 65 4.69 3.29 -3.68
N GLU A 66 4.62 3.62 -4.97
CA GLU A 66 5.38 2.91 -6.02
C GLU A 66 6.90 3.09 -5.89
N GLU A 67 7.36 4.29 -5.52
CA GLU A 67 8.77 4.58 -5.31
C GLU A 67 9.31 3.82 -4.09
N ILE A 68 8.53 3.82 -3.01
CA ILE A 68 8.82 3.05 -1.80
C ILE A 68 8.89 1.55 -2.12
N ALA A 69 7.96 1.02 -2.91
CA ALA A 69 7.97 -0.39 -3.31
C ALA A 69 9.23 -0.75 -4.12
N LYS A 70 9.65 0.11 -5.05
CA LYS A 70 10.92 -0.07 -5.80
C LYS A 70 12.14 -0.01 -4.87
N MET A 71 12.15 0.92 -3.91
CA MET A 71 13.21 1.07 -2.92
C MET A 71 13.31 -0.14 -1.97
N ILE A 72 12.18 -0.78 -1.65
CA ILE A 72 12.14 -2.04 -0.89
C ILE A 72 12.77 -3.18 -1.70
N GLY A 73 12.52 -3.22 -3.02
CA GLY A 73 13.09 -4.21 -3.93
C GLY A 73 12.06 -4.95 -4.78
N PHE A 74 10.77 -4.59 -4.71
CA PHE A 74 9.73 -5.18 -5.56
C PHE A 74 9.93 -4.81 -7.03
N LYS A 75 9.90 -5.81 -7.92
CA LYS A 75 10.16 -5.64 -9.35
C LYS A 75 8.90 -5.46 -10.19
N SER A 76 7.78 -6.05 -9.77
CA SER A 76 6.50 -5.99 -10.48
C SER A 76 5.44 -5.48 -9.51
N VAL A 77 5.03 -4.22 -9.69
CA VAL A 77 4.16 -3.49 -8.76
C VAL A 77 2.94 -2.96 -9.52
N THR A 78 1.77 -3.22 -8.97
CA THR A 78 0.48 -2.64 -9.38
C THR A 78 -0.14 -1.94 -8.17
N THR A 79 -0.89 -0.87 -8.39
CA THR A 79 -1.63 -0.17 -7.32
C THR A 79 -3.12 -0.46 -7.42
N VAL A 80 -3.88 -0.13 -6.36
CA VAL A 80 -5.35 -0.24 -6.38
C VAL A 80 -5.94 0.52 -7.56
N GLU A 81 -5.43 1.71 -7.85
CA GLU A 81 -5.88 2.54 -8.98
C GLU A 81 -5.66 1.84 -10.32
N LYS A 82 -4.49 1.20 -10.52
CA LYS A 82 -4.21 0.45 -11.75
C LYS A 82 -5.10 -0.78 -11.91
N VAL A 83 -5.51 -1.43 -10.81
CA VAL A 83 -6.51 -2.50 -10.87
C VAL A 83 -7.86 -1.93 -11.32
N CYS A 84 -8.29 -0.79 -10.77
CA CYS A 84 -9.53 -0.12 -11.20
C CYS A 84 -9.46 0.40 -12.65
N GLU A 85 -8.27 0.75 -13.15
CA GLU A 85 -8.09 1.11 -14.56
C GLU A 85 -8.25 -0.11 -15.47
N ALA A 86 -7.73 -1.27 -15.05
CA ALA A 86 -7.83 -2.53 -15.79
C ALA A 86 -9.22 -3.18 -15.70
N PHE A 87 -9.94 -2.98 -14.59
CA PHE A 87 -11.26 -3.53 -14.27
C PHE A 87 -12.16 -2.44 -13.67
N PRO A 88 -12.66 -1.50 -14.49
CA PRO A 88 -13.40 -0.33 -14.02
C PRO A 88 -14.69 -0.66 -13.27
N GLU A 89 -15.29 -1.82 -13.51
CA GLU A 89 -16.46 -2.31 -12.80
C GLU A 89 -16.21 -2.69 -11.33
N LEU A 90 -14.96 -2.75 -10.88
CA LEU A 90 -14.63 -3.00 -9.47
C LEU A 90 -14.77 -1.73 -8.60
N ASP A 91 -14.66 -0.54 -9.18
CA ASP A 91 -14.75 0.73 -8.45
C ASP A 91 -16.13 1.38 -8.57
N MET A 92 -17.18 0.69 -8.12
CA MET A 92 -18.55 1.20 -8.21
C MET A 92 -18.89 2.22 -7.11
N VAL A 93 -18.01 2.42 -6.13
CA VAL A 93 -18.16 3.44 -5.08
C VAL A 93 -17.89 4.84 -5.62
N ASP A 94 -16.95 4.99 -6.56
CA ASP A 94 -16.67 6.27 -7.23
C ASP A 94 -17.77 6.62 -8.26
N HIS A 95 -18.46 7.73 -8.01
CA HIS A 95 -19.51 8.22 -8.90
C HIS A 95 -19.01 8.57 -10.31
N MET A 96 -17.83 9.18 -10.42
CA MET A 96 -17.26 9.55 -11.72
C MET A 96 -16.89 8.30 -12.50
N ASN A 97 -16.36 7.29 -11.81
CA ASN A 97 -16.09 6.00 -12.44
C ASN A 97 -17.37 5.35 -12.97
N ARG A 98 -18.48 5.35 -12.21
CA ARG A 98 -19.79 4.84 -12.69
C ARG A 98 -20.26 5.53 -13.98
N VAL A 99 -20.11 6.85 -14.07
CA VAL A 99 -20.49 7.63 -15.27
C VAL A 99 -19.62 7.20 -16.46
N ARG A 100 -18.30 7.15 -16.27
CA ARG A 100 -17.32 6.74 -17.29
C ARG A 100 -17.58 5.32 -17.78
N LEU A 101 -17.78 4.38 -16.86
CA LEU A 101 -18.06 2.98 -17.17
C LEU A 101 -19.35 2.83 -17.98
N SER A 102 -20.41 3.55 -17.60
CA SER A 102 -21.68 3.54 -18.32
C SER A 102 -21.53 4.02 -19.76
N GLU A 103 -20.70 5.04 -20.02
CA GLU A 103 -20.39 5.51 -21.36
C GLU A 103 -19.54 4.51 -22.16
N MET A 104 -18.53 3.92 -21.54
CA MET A 104 -17.70 2.86 -22.14
C MET A 104 -18.56 1.67 -22.60
N ILE A 105 -19.41 1.15 -21.72
CA ILE A 105 -20.30 0.01 -22.03
C ILE A 105 -21.21 0.34 -23.21
N ARG A 106 -21.76 1.57 -23.29
CA ARG A 106 -22.63 2.00 -24.40
C ARG A 106 -21.90 2.09 -25.74
N THR A 107 -20.62 2.45 -25.73
CA THR A 107 -19.88 2.82 -26.95
C THR A 107 -18.97 1.70 -27.47
N GLN A 108 -18.38 0.93 -26.56
CA GLN A 108 -17.31 -0.03 -26.83
C GLN A 108 -17.57 -1.42 -26.22
N GLY A 109 -18.57 -1.55 -25.33
CA GLY A 109 -18.74 -2.73 -24.48
C GLY A 109 -17.83 -2.66 -23.24
N LEU A 110 -17.95 -3.65 -22.35
CA LEU A 110 -17.04 -3.77 -21.21
C LEU A 110 -15.70 -4.33 -21.71
N VAL A 111 -14.61 -3.59 -21.46
CA VAL A 111 -13.26 -3.97 -21.89
C VAL A 111 -12.37 -4.05 -20.66
N HIS A 112 -11.74 -5.21 -20.47
CA HIS A 112 -10.72 -5.43 -19.44
C HIS A 112 -9.32 -5.44 -20.06
N ASP A 113 -8.28 -5.22 -19.25
CA ASP A 113 -6.92 -5.49 -19.69
C ASP A 113 -6.63 -7.00 -19.71
N GLU A 114 -6.66 -7.61 -20.90
CA GLU A 114 -6.35 -9.04 -21.10
C GLU A 114 -4.91 -9.41 -20.71
N ASN A 115 -4.01 -8.41 -20.60
CA ASN A 115 -2.62 -8.64 -20.20
C ASN A 115 -2.41 -8.50 -18.69
N PHE A 116 -3.47 -8.21 -17.92
CA PHE A 116 -3.38 -8.13 -16.47
C PHE A 116 -3.00 -9.49 -15.90
N ARG A 117 -1.84 -9.55 -15.24
CA ARG A 117 -1.38 -10.77 -14.58
C ARG A 117 -1.96 -10.83 -13.17
N PRO A 118 -2.35 -12.02 -12.67
CA PRO A 118 -2.77 -12.17 -11.28
C PRO A 118 -1.75 -11.59 -10.29
N VAL A 119 -2.24 -11.07 -9.18
CA VAL A 119 -1.43 -10.57 -8.08
C VAL A 119 -1.07 -11.74 -7.15
N ASP A 120 0.21 -11.89 -6.81
CA ASP A 120 0.69 -12.97 -5.96
C ASP A 120 0.73 -12.59 -4.45
N ALA A 121 0.68 -11.30 -4.13
CA ALA A 121 0.66 -10.78 -2.75
C ALA A 121 0.16 -9.33 -2.69
N ILE A 122 -0.41 -8.96 -1.55
CA ILE A 122 -0.86 -7.59 -1.26
C ILE A 122 0.06 -6.99 -0.20
N VAL A 123 0.61 -5.81 -0.47
CA VAL A 123 1.46 -5.07 0.46
C VAL A 123 0.78 -3.76 0.83
N LEU A 124 0.51 -3.60 2.12
CA LEU A 124 -0.14 -2.43 2.69
C LEU A 124 0.93 -1.56 3.35
N LEU A 125 1.29 -0.47 2.68
CA LEU A 125 2.29 0.50 3.10
C LEU A 125 1.71 1.58 4.02
N GLY A 126 0.40 1.68 4.12
CA GLY A 126 -0.30 2.68 4.92
C GLY A 126 -1.78 2.72 4.56
N GLU A 127 -2.56 3.51 5.29
CA GLU A 127 -3.96 3.75 4.96
C GLU A 127 -4.08 4.44 3.59
N PRO A 128 -4.85 3.92 2.62
CA PRO A 128 -5.06 4.58 1.32
C PRO A 128 -5.99 5.79 1.45
N VAL A 129 -6.10 6.60 0.40
CA VAL A 129 -7.25 7.52 0.24
C VAL A 129 -8.40 6.71 -0.35
N GLN A 130 -9.66 7.00 0.03
CA GLN A 130 -10.85 6.25 -0.40
C GLN A 130 -10.81 4.79 0.09
N TRP A 131 -10.94 4.61 1.41
CA TRP A 131 -10.90 3.29 2.05
C TRP A 131 -11.92 2.33 1.46
N GLU A 132 -13.11 2.84 1.13
CA GLU A 132 -14.19 2.07 0.51
C GLU A 132 -13.76 1.42 -0.81
N ARG A 133 -13.00 2.12 -1.66
CA ARG A 133 -12.46 1.57 -2.91
C ARG A 133 -11.41 0.51 -2.61
N ALA A 134 -10.41 0.87 -1.80
CA ALA A 134 -9.29 -0.02 -1.52
C ALA A 134 -9.76 -1.31 -0.83
N LEU A 135 -10.68 -1.21 0.13
CA LEU A 135 -11.27 -2.37 0.81
C LEU A 135 -12.00 -3.27 -0.17
N GLN A 136 -12.84 -2.72 -1.07
CA GLN A 136 -13.56 -3.50 -2.07
C GLN A 136 -12.58 -4.26 -2.98
N VAL A 137 -11.63 -3.54 -3.60
CA VAL A 137 -10.68 -4.13 -4.55
C VAL A 137 -9.76 -5.17 -3.88
N ILE A 138 -9.25 -4.88 -2.67
CA ILE A 138 -8.42 -5.84 -1.93
C ILE A 138 -9.23 -7.10 -1.60
N THR A 139 -10.48 -6.95 -1.18
CA THR A 139 -11.37 -8.09 -0.89
C THR A 139 -11.62 -8.91 -2.14
N ASP A 140 -11.93 -8.27 -3.26
CA ASP A 140 -12.16 -8.96 -4.53
C ASP A 140 -10.92 -9.76 -4.97
N LEU A 141 -9.73 -9.19 -4.82
CA LEU A 141 -8.47 -9.89 -5.11
C LEU A 141 -8.22 -11.06 -4.16
N LEU A 142 -8.55 -10.94 -2.87
CA LEU A 142 -8.44 -12.07 -1.94
C LEU A 142 -9.41 -13.20 -2.29
N LEU A 143 -10.64 -12.86 -2.68
CA LEU A 143 -11.67 -13.84 -3.07
C LEU A 143 -11.40 -14.51 -4.42
N THR A 144 -10.50 -13.95 -5.23
CA THR A 144 -10.20 -14.41 -6.60
C THR A 144 -8.75 -14.88 -6.78
N ASP A 145 -8.04 -15.12 -5.68
CA ASP A 145 -6.61 -15.50 -5.69
C ASP A 145 -5.75 -14.55 -6.56
N GLY A 146 -6.04 -13.27 -6.47
CA GLY A 146 -5.35 -12.19 -7.16
C GLY A 146 -5.77 -11.99 -8.61
N ASN A 147 -6.77 -12.73 -9.13
CA ASN A 147 -7.24 -12.61 -10.51
C ASN A 147 -8.65 -12.02 -10.62
N PRO A 148 -8.79 -10.70 -10.80
CA PRO A 148 -10.09 -10.03 -10.86
C PRO A 148 -10.96 -10.44 -12.06
N ALA A 149 -10.39 -11.10 -13.08
CA ALA A 149 -11.14 -11.57 -14.25
C ALA A 149 -11.94 -12.87 -13.98
N ILE A 150 -11.73 -13.52 -12.84
CA ILE A 150 -12.39 -14.79 -12.50
C ILE A 150 -13.57 -14.51 -11.57
N VAL A 151 -14.71 -15.13 -11.88
CA VAL A 151 -15.82 -15.26 -10.94
C VAL A 151 -15.71 -16.64 -10.29
N PRO A 152 -15.41 -16.73 -8.98
CA PRO A 152 -15.34 -18.02 -8.29
C PRO A 152 -16.67 -18.75 -8.37
N SER A 153 -16.64 -20.04 -8.71
CA SER A 153 -17.85 -20.87 -8.72
C SER A 153 -18.36 -21.16 -7.30
N GLU A 154 -17.44 -21.21 -6.34
CA GLU A 154 -17.70 -21.33 -4.90
C GLU A 154 -16.69 -20.46 -4.14
N PHE A 155 -17.14 -19.82 -3.06
CA PHE A 155 -16.25 -19.14 -2.11
C PHE A 155 -15.79 -20.16 -1.08
N ASN A 156 -14.65 -20.80 -1.33
CA ASN A 156 -14.06 -21.70 -0.36
C ASN A 156 -13.48 -20.86 0.80
N ILE A 157 -13.94 -21.04 2.02
CA ILE A 157 -13.43 -20.27 3.17
C ILE A 157 -12.14 -20.92 3.73
N ASP A 158 -11.88 -22.18 3.37
CA ASP A 158 -10.77 -22.98 3.89
C ASP A 158 -9.52 -22.96 2.99
N HIS A 159 -9.48 -22.12 1.94
CA HIS A 159 -8.29 -21.99 1.09
C HIS A 159 -7.32 -20.91 1.61
N ASP A 160 -6.03 -21.16 1.41
CA ASP A 160 -5.00 -20.17 1.67
C ASP A 160 -5.06 -19.07 0.60
N HIS A 161 -5.60 -17.90 0.96
CA HIS A 161 -5.59 -16.71 0.11
C HIS A 161 -4.17 -16.20 -0.15
N ILE A 162 -4.01 -15.36 -1.19
CA ILE A 162 -2.77 -14.62 -1.41
C ILE A 162 -2.38 -13.82 -0.15
N PRO A 163 -1.08 -13.78 0.21
CA PRO A 163 -0.64 -13.17 1.46
C PRO A 163 -0.83 -11.65 1.47
N VAL A 164 -1.27 -11.13 2.62
CA VAL A 164 -1.37 -9.69 2.92
C VAL A 164 -0.25 -9.30 3.90
N ILE A 165 0.58 -8.35 3.51
CA ILE A 165 1.75 -7.89 4.26
C ILE A 165 1.57 -6.42 4.61
N ALA A 166 1.33 -6.11 5.89
CA ALA A 166 1.16 -4.75 6.37
C ALA A 166 2.40 -4.28 7.16
N CYS A 167 2.84 -3.04 6.94
CA CYS A 167 4.01 -2.48 7.62
C CYS A 167 3.71 -1.77 8.95
N ASN A 168 2.44 -1.44 9.22
CA ASN A 168 2.02 -0.69 10.41
C ASN A 168 0.66 -1.21 10.90
N ARG A 169 0.53 -1.49 12.20
CA ARG A 169 -0.70 -1.98 12.85
C ARG A 169 -1.27 -1.01 13.90
N ASP A 170 -0.79 0.23 13.92
CA ASP A 170 -1.25 1.23 14.87
C ASP A 170 -2.72 1.61 14.57
N LEU A 171 -3.62 1.31 15.50
CA LEU A 171 -5.03 1.70 15.39
C LEU A 171 -5.19 3.23 15.36
N VAL A 172 -4.38 3.94 16.15
CA VAL A 172 -4.42 5.40 16.25
C VAL A 172 -3.01 5.98 16.33
N PHE A 173 -2.86 7.23 15.91
CA PHE A 173 -1.63 8.01 16.07
C PHE A 173 -1.91 9.45 16.53
N LYS A 174 -0.88 10.09 17.08
CA LYS A 174 -0.91 11.51 17.47
C LYS A 174 -0.55 12.38 16.27
N ALA A 175 -1.50 13.20 15.83
CA ALA A 175 -1.32 14.22 14.81
C ALA A 175 -1.36 15.63 15.44
N ALA A 176 -1.67 16.65 14.63
CA ALA A 176 -1.83 18.03 15.10
C ALA A 176 -3.13 18.27 15.90
N ALA A 177 -4.15 17.41 15.72
CA ALA A 177 -5.41 17.51 16.46
C ALA A 177 -5.25 17.01 17.92
N ASP A 178 -6.07 17.55 18.83
CA ASP A 178 -6.04 17.17 20.26
C ASP A 178 -6.44 15.70 20.49
N LEU A 179 -7.33 15.18 19.65
CA LEU A 179 -7.81 13.80 19.71
C LEU A 179 -6.99 12.89 18.78
N PRO A 180 -6.74 11.62 19.16
CA PRO A 180 -6.05 10.66 18.30
C PRO A 180 -6.74 10.52 16.94
N ARG A 181 -5.95 10.34 15.88
CA ARG A 181 -6.45 10.06 14.52
C ARG A 181 -6.32 8.57 14.24
N PHE A 182 -7.22 8.01 13.44
CA PHE A 182 -7.07 6.63 12.97
C PHE A 182 -5.79 6.49 12.15
N GLY A 183 -5.04 5.44 12.44
CA GLY A 183 -3.86 5.05 11.67
C GLY A 183 -4.16 3.88 10.74
N HIS A 184 -3.12 3.36 10.11
CA HIS A 184 -3.20 2.21 9.22
C HIS A 184 -3.86 0.97 9.86
N GLY A 185 -3.66 0.74 11.16
CA GLY A 185 -4.28 -0.37 11.87
C GLY A 185 -5.79 -0.29 12.03
N ALA A 186 -6.43 0.85 11.75
CA ALA A 186 -7.88 0.95 11.66
C ALA A 186 -8.43 0.59 10.27
N PHE A 187 -7.58 0.63 9.24
CA PHE A 187 -7.91 0.18 7.89
C PHE A 187 -7.74 -1.34 7.74
N LEU A 188 -6.71 -1.90 8.40
CA LEU A 188 -6.50 -3.35 8.54
C LEU A 188 -7.67 -4.02 9.26
#